data_AF-A0A7X7LXZ5-F1
#
_entry.id   AF-A0A7X7LXZ5-F1
#
_cell.length_a   1.000
_cell.length_b   1.000
_cell.length_c   1.000
_cell.angle_alpha   90.00
_cell.angle_beta   90.00
_cell.angle_gamma   90.00
#
_symmetry.space_group_name_H-M   'P 1'
#
loop_
_entity.id
_entity.type
_entity.pdbx_description
1 polymer ?
#
loop_
_entity_poly.entity_id
_entity_poly.type
_entity_poly.pdbx_seq_one_letter_code
_entity_poly.pdbx_strand_id
1 'polypeptide(L)'
;VQDEGGHGLYLYSAAETLGTGRDEMLEALHSGKAKYSSIFNYPTLSWADVGVIGWLVDGAAIMNQVPLCRCSYGPYSRAMIRVCKEESFHQRQGYEALLVMMKGTEEQKAMVQDAVNRWWWKCLAMFGPPDADSPHSAQGMRWGIKRVSNDELRQKFIDATVVQAKVLGVTLPDPDLKWNEERGHYDYGQIDWQEFWNTVEGNGPCNKERLSTRVKAHEDGQWVRDAAQAYASKQKERASKEAA
;
A
#
# COMPACT_ATOMS: atom_id res chain seq x y z
N VAL A 1 9.01 -2.56 -7.36
CA VAL A 1 8.34 -1.73 -8.41
C VAL A 1 7.83 -2.56 -9.58
N GLN A 2 8.66 -3.36 -10.28
CA GLN A 2 8.14 -4.25 -11.35
C GLN A 2 7.00 -5.14 -10.84
N ASP A 3 7.21 -5.79 -9.70
CA ASP A 3 6.21 -6.68 -9.09
C ASP A 3 4.93 -5.94 -8.70
N GLU A 4 5.00 -4.68 -8.26
CA GLU A 4 3.81 -3.85 -8.00
C GLU A 4 2.94 -3.67 -9.26
N GLY A 5 3.56 -3.56 -10.43
CA GLY A 5 2.85 -3.58 -11.70
C GLY A 5 2.09 -4.90 -11.90
N GLY A 6 2.72 -6.02 -11.56
CA GLY A 6 2.11 -7.36 -11.59
C GLY A 6 0.99 -7.53 -10.56
N HIS A 7 1.21 -7.08 -9.33
CA HIS A 7 0.21 -7.13 -8.25
C HIS A 7 -1.05 -6.36 -8.63
N GLY A 8 -0.89 -5.16 -9.22
CA GLY A 8 -2.00 -4.39 -9.77
C GLY A 8 -2.80 -5.18 -10.82
N LEU A 9 -2.13 -5.90 -11.72
CA LEU A 9 -2.79 -6.75 -12.72
C LEU A 9 -3.53 -7.94 -12.09
N TYR A 10 -2.99 -8.56 -11.03
CA TYR A 10 -3.69 -9.61 -10.30
C TYR A 10 -4.96 -9.07 -9.61
N LEU A 11 -4.88 -7.88 -9.02
CA LEU A 11 -6.00 -7.24 -8.33
C LEU A 11 -7.09 -6.80 -9.30
N TYR A 12 -6.74 -6.21 -10.45
CA TYR A 12 -7.73 -5.91 -11.49
C TYR A 12 -8.39 -7.19 -12.01
N SER A 13 -7.61 -8.23 -12.32
CA SER A 13 -8.15 -9.54 -12.74
C SER A 13 -9.12 -10.13 -11.69
N ALA A 14 -8.82 -10.00 -10.40
CA ALA A 14 -9.70 -10.48 -9.34
C ALA A 14 -11.00 -9.65 -9.26
N ALA A 15 -10.91 -8.32 -9.39
CA ALA A 15 -12.07 -7.44 -9.37
C ALA A 15 -12.97 -7.61 -10.60
N GLU A 16 -12.41 -7.89 -11.78
CA GLU A 16 -13.19 -8.15 -13.00
C GLU A 16 -14.11 -9.37 -12.86
N THR A 17 -13.79 -10.32 -11.98
CA THR A 17 -14.68 -11.46 -11.68
C THR A 17 -15.93 -11.09 -10.89
N LEU A 18 -16.05 -9.84 -10.41
CA LEU A 18 -17.26 -9.25 -9.82
C LEU A 18 -18.10 -8.47 -10.84
N GLY A 19 -17.68 -8.39 -12.10
CA GLY A 19 -18.45 -7.80 -13.20
C GLY A 19 -18.19 -6.31 -13.49
N THR A 20 -17.18 -5.69 -12.88
CA THR A 20 -16.72 -4.34 -13.27
C THR A 20 -15.47 -4.43 -14.14
N GLY A 21 -15.39 -3.62 -15.20
CA GLY A 21 -14.25 -3.64 -16.10
C GLY A 21 -13.03 -2.91 -15.54
N ARG A 22 -11.82 -3.32 -15.94
CA ARG A 22 -10.60 -2.58 -15.60
C ARG A 22 -10.63 -1.11 -16.03
N ASP A 23 -11.16 -0.82 -17.20
CA ASP A 23 -11.27 0.56 -17.70
C ASP A 23 -12.20 1.41 -16.82
N GLU A 24 -13.29 0.82 -16.32
CA GLU A 24 -14.21 1.50 -15.38
C GLU A 24 -13.52 1.79 -14.04
N MET A 25 -12.72 0.85 -13.54
CA MET A 25 -11.95 1.04 -12.31
C MET A 25 -10.86 2.10 -12.48
N LEU A 26 -10.19 2.14 -13.64
CA LEU A 26 -9.21 3.18 -13.96
C LEU A 26 -9.87 4.55 -14.07
N GLU A 27 -11.03 4.64 -14.71
CA GLU A 27 -11.81 5.89 -14.79
C GLU A 27 -12.26 6.37 -13.40
N ALA A 28 -12.73 5.44 -12.55
CA ALA A 28 -13.09 5.76 -11.18
C ALA A 28 -11.87 6.28 -10.39
N LEU A 29 -10.67 5.73 -10.61
CA LEU A 29 -9.43 6.24 -10.03
C LEU A 29 -9.09 7.63 -10.57
N HIS A 30 -9.08 7.81 -11.90
CA HIS A 30 -8.70 9.06 -12.57
C HIS A 30 -9.61 10.24 -12.24
N SER A 31 -10.92 9.97 -12.09
CA SER A 31 -11.91 10.96 -11.66
C SER A 31 -11.88 11.24 -10.15
N GLY A 32 -11.11 10.48 -9.37
CA GLY A 32 -11.06 10.58 -7.91
C GLY A 32 -12.26 9.95 -7.18
N LYS A 33 -13.17 9.28 -7.91
CA LYS A 33 -14.31 8.56 -7.33
C LYS A 33 -13.86 7.35 -6.49
N ALA A 34 -12.84 6.64 -6.95
CA ALA A 34 -12.20 5.55 -6.23
C ALA A 34 -10.92 6.03 -5.53
N LYS A 35 -10.70 5.51 -4.33
CA LYS A 35 -9.53 5.84 -3.50
C LYS A 35 -8.37 4.88 -3.77
N TYR A 36 -7.17 5.33 -3.43
CA TYR A 36 -5.97 4.51 -3.28
C TYR A 36 -5.40 4.70 -1.87
N SER A 37 -4.43 3.87 -1.46
CA SER A 37 -3.86 3.94 -0.11
C SER A 37 -3.32 5.34 0.21
N SER A 38 -3.67 5.86 1.39
CA SER A 38 -3.30 7.21 1.83
C SER A 38 -1.78 7.42 1.83
N ILE A 39 -1.01 6.36 2.10
CA ILE A 39 0.45 6.40 2.23
C ILE A 39 1.18 6.89 0.97
N PHE A 40 0.61 6.69 -0.22
CA PHE A 40 1.26 7.09 -1.48
C PHE A 40 1.18 8.60 -1.75
N ASN A 41 0.49 9.35 -0.87
CA ASN A 41 0.36 10.79 -0.96
C ASN A 41 1.47 11.56 -0.25
N TYR A 42 2.48 10.87 0.29
CA TYR A 42 3.62 11.50 0.94
C TYR A 42 4.87 11.46 0.06
N PRO A 43 5.71 12.52 0.09
CA PRO A 43 6.87 12.61 -0.79
C PRO A 43 8.04 11.78 -0.27
N THR A 44 8.78 11.17 -1.19
CA THR A 44 10.08 10.53 -0.94
C THR A 44 11.18 11.56 -1.09
N LEU A 45 11.66 12.13 0.03
CA LEU A 45 12.58 13.27 0.04
C LEU A 45 14.06 12.89 0.03
N SER A 46 14.38 11.65 0.40
CA SER A 46 15.74 11.13 0.46
C SER A 46 15.79 9.66 0.03
N TRP A 47 17.01 9.11 -0.09
CA TRP A 47 17.18 7.68 -0.33
C TRP A 47 16.66 6.82 0.83
N ALA A 48 16.79 7.29 2.07
CA ALA A 48 16.29 6.55 3.23
C ALA A 48 14.76 6.35 3.19
N ASP A 49 14.02 7.27 2.57
CA ASP A 49 12.57 7.12 2.36
C ASP A 49 12.24 5.84 1.58
N VAL A 50 13.06 5.48 0.58
CA VAL A 50 12.85 4.26 -0.21
C VAL A 50 12.99 3.01 0.67
N GLY A 51 14.01 2.99 1.54
CA GLY A 51 14.21 1.91 2.50
C GLY A 51 13.12 1.87 3.57
N VAL A 52 12.66 3.02 4.05
CA VAL A 52 11.58 3.12 5.05
C VAL A 52 10.23 2.72 4.45
N ILE A 53 9.96 3.03 3.19
CA ILE A 53 8.79 2.50 2.47
C ILE A 53 8.88 0.97 2.40
N GLY A 54 10.01 0.45 1.91
CA GLY A 54 10.21 -1.00 1.83
C GLY A 54 10.12 -1.68 3.20
N TRP A 55 10.52 -1.03 4.29
CA TRP A 55 10.45 -1.63 5.63
C TRP A 55 9.08 -1.46 6.30
N LEU A 56 8.68 -0.20 6.57
CA LEU A 56 7.48 0.14 7.33
C LEU A 56 6.22 -0.01 6.49
N VAL A 57 6.19 0.62 5.30
CA VAL A 57 4.99 0.68 4.46
C VAL A 57 4.63 -0.69 3.91
N ASP A 58 5.60 -1.42 3.34
CA ASP A 58 5.37 -2.80 2.88
C ASP A 58 5.12 -3.73 4.07
N GLY A 59 5.76 -3.49 5.22
CA GLY A 59 5.50 -4.24 6.45
C GLY A 59 4.05 -4.11 6.94
N ALA A 60 3.49 -2.90 6.90
CA ALA A 60 2.10 -2.64 7.22
C ALA A 60 1.16 -3.24 6.17
N ALA A 61 1.51 -3.14 4.88
CA ALA A 61 0.77 -3.77 3.80
C ALA A 61 0.70 -5.29 3.98
N ILE A 62 1.82 -5.96 4.24
CA ILE A 62 1.88 -7.41 4.50
C ILE A 62 1.02 -7.78 5.72
N MET A 63 1.13 -7.03 6.82
CA MET A 63 0.31 -7.27 8.02
C MET A 63 -1.19 -7.22 7.69
N ASN A 64 -1.59 -6.28 6.83
CA ASN A 64 -2.98 -6.17 6.36
C ASN A 64 -3.38 -7.25 5.35
N GLN A 65 -2.48 -7.66 4.45
CA GLN A 65 -2.77 -8.57 3.34
C GLN A 65 -2.73 -10.05 3.72
N VAL A 66 -1.89 -10.46 4.67
CA VAL A 66 -1.81 -11.87 5.12
C VAL A 66 -3.17 -12.39 5.62
N PRO A 67 -3.94 -11.66 6.45
CA PRO A 67 -5.30 -12.06 6.81
C PRO A 67 -6.25 -12.19 5.60
N LEU A 68 -6.07 -11.36 4.56
CA LEU A 68 -6.90 -11.39 3.35
C LEU A 68 -6.65 -12.62 2.47
N CYS A 69 -5.55 -13.34 2.67
CA CYS A 69 -5.33 -14.67 2.09
C CYS A 69 -6.43 -15.67 2.51
N ARG A 70 -7.17 -15.39 3.59
CA ARG A 70 -8.30 -16.18 4.09
C ARG A 70 -9.64 -15.42 4.02
N CYS A 71 -9.74 -14.38 3.19
CA CYS A 71 -11.02 -13.72 2.95
C CYS A 71 -12.01 -14.65 2.24
N SER A 72 -13.30 -14.37 2.37
CA SER A 72 -14.38 -15.22 1.87
C SER A 72 -14.49 -15.27 0.35
N TYR A 73 -13.93 -14.28 -0.37
CA TYR A 73 -13.99 -14.23 -1.82
C TYR A 73 -12.75 -14.87 -2.46
N GLY A 74 -12.95 -16.04 -3.07
CA GLY A 74 -11.87 -16.89 -3.59
C GLY A 74 -10.88 -16.22 -4.55
N PRO A 75 -11.32 -15.47 -5.58
CA PRO A 75 -10.41 -14.74 -6.48
C PRO A 75 -9.51 -13.77 -5.73
N TYR A 76 -10.05 -13.02 -4.77
CA TYR A 76 -9.27 -12.06 -3.99
C TYR A 76 -8.29 -12.75 -3.04
N SER A 77 -8.74 -13.78 -2.30
CA SER A 77 -7.87 -14.60 -1.45
C SER A 77 -6.68 -15.18 -2.22
N ARG A 78 -6.90 -15.74 -3.42
CA ARG A 78 -5.82 -16.31 -4.25
C ARG A 78 -4.86 -15.26 -4.81
N ALA A 79 -5.34 -14.06 -5.12
CA ALA A 79 -4.47 -12.95 -5.50
C ALA A 79 -3.56 -12.54 -4.33
N MET A 80 -4.13 -12.40 -3.13
CA MET A 80 -3.38 -12.07 -1.91
C MET A 80 -2.31 -13.11 -1.56
N ILE A 81 -2.56 -14.40 -1.80
CA ILE A 81 -1.53 -15.44 -1.59
C ILE A 81 -0.31 -15.23 -2.49
N ARG A 82 -0.49 -14.76 -3.73
CA ARG A 82 0.64 -14.49 -4.64
C ARG A 82 1.36 -13.21 -4.23
N VAL A 83 0.60 -12.14 -4.05
CA VAL A 83 1.12 -10.83 -3.62
C VAL A 83 1.94 -10.96 -2.33
N CYS A 84 1.41 -11.62 -1.29
CA CYS A 84 2.13 -11.78 -0.02
C CYS A 84 3.42 -12.61 -0.15
N LYS A 85 3.47 -13.59 -1.07
CA LYS A 85 4.69 -14.37 -1.30
C LYS A 85 5.79 -13.51 -1.91
N GLU A 86 5.44 -12.62 -2.82
CA GLU A 86 6.36 -11.72 -3.52
C GLU A 86 6.78 -10.55 -2.60
N GLU A 87 5.83 -9.87 -1.94
CA GLU A 87 6.10 -8.69 -1.12
C GLU A 87 6.96 -8.95 0.12
N SER A 88 6.85 -10.12 0.76
CA SER A 88 7.66 -10.44 1.95
C SER A 88 9.16 -10.42 1.66
N PHE A 89 9.57 -10.71 0.42
CA PHE A 89 10.95 -10.60 -0.02
C PHE A 89 11.36 -9.13 -0.15
N HIS A 90 10.56 -8.31 -0.83
CA HIS A 90 10.85 -6.88 -1.02
C HIS A 90 10.92 -6.12 0.31
N GLN A 91 10.04 -6.47 1.24
CA GLN A 91 10.02 -5.88 2.57
C GLN A 91 11.34 -6.11 3.33
N ARG A 92 11.88 -7.33 3.22
CA ARG A 92 13.20 -7.67 3.79
C ARG A 92 14.30 -6.83 3.15
N GLN A 93 14.29 -6.67 1.83
CA GLN A 93 15.31 -5.88 1.12
C GLN A 93 15.27 -4.40 1.54
N GLY A 94 14.08 -3.84 1.77
CA GLY A 94 13.92 -2.48 2.31
C GLY A 94 14.58 -2.33 3.68
N TYR A 95 14.32 -3.28 4.58
CA TYR A 95 14.95 -3.31 5.91
C TYR A 95 16.47 -3.47 5.85
N GLU A 96 16.98 -4.35 4.99
CA GLU A 96 18.42 -4.55 4.81
C GLU A 96 19.13 -3.31 4.24
N ALA A 97 18.49 -2.57 3.33
CA ALA A 97 19.02 -1.30 2.83
C ALA A 97 19.22 -0.29 3.98
N LEU A 98 18.27 -0.19 4.90
CA LEU A 98 18.39 0.66 6.08
C LEU A 98 19.48 0.16 7.04
N LEU A 99 19.61 -1.16 7.25
CA LEU A 99 20.68 -1.72 8.07
C LEU A 99 22.07 -1.37 7.54
N VAL A 100 22.25 -1.33 6.22
CA VAL A 100 23.51 -0.90 5.60
C VAL A 100 23.77 0.58 5.89
N MET A 101 22.76 1.44 5.74
CA MET A 101 22.87 2.87 6.04
C MET A 101 23.18 3.13 7.52
N MET A 102 22.55 2.38 8.44
CA MET A 102 22.76 2.52 9.88
C MET A 102 24.16 2.06 10.35
N LYS A 103 24.88 1.30 9.52
CA LYS A 103 26.30 0.96 9.73
C LYS A 103 27.27 1.94 9.07
N GLY A 104 26.74 2.93 8.37
CA GLY A 104 27.49 3.92 7.62
C GLY A 104 27.81 5.19 8.42
N THR A 105 27.85 6.33 7.73
CA THR A 105 28.20 7.63 8.31
C THR A 105 27.09 8.19 9.19
N GLU A 106 27.41 9.21 9.99
CA GLU A 106 26.42 9.91 10.82
C GLU A 106 25.32 10.57 9.97
N GLU A 107 25.66 11.08 8.77
CA GLU A 107 24.68 11.63 7.84
C GLU A 107 23.72 10.56 7.32
N GLN A 108 24.19 9.32 7.08
CA GLN A 108 23.33 8.22 6.68
C GLN A 108 22.39 7.80 7.81
N LYS A 109 22.89 7.71 9.04
CA LYS A 109 22.06 7.42 10.22
C LYS A 109 21.01 8.50 10.46
N ALA A 110 21.40 9.77 10.36
CA ALA A 110 20.48 10.91 10.49
C ALA A 110 19.41 10.90 9.39
N MET A 111 19.78 10.56 8.15
CA MET A 111 18.83 10.42 7.04
C MET A 111 17.80 9.31 7.29
N VAL A 112 18.22 8.16 7.83
CA VAL A 112 17.31 7.09 8.22
C VAL A 112 16.37 7.55 9.33
N GLN A 113 16.89 8.18 10.38
CA GLN A 113 16.05 8.66 11.48
C GLN A 113 15.03 9.71 11.03
N ASP A 114 15.43 10.65 10.16
CA ASP A 114 14.52 11.64 9.58
C ASP A 114 13.40 10.97 8.75
N ALA A 115 13.73 9.98 7.93
CA ALA A 115 12.73 9.22 7.19
C ALA A 115 11.77 8.49 8.15
N VAL A 116 12.27 7.78 9.16
CA VAL A 116 11.41 7.12 10.17
C VAL A 116 10.48 8.12 10.86
N ASN A 117 11.00 9.28 11.25
CA ASN A 117 10.22 10.35 11.89
C ASN A 117 9.04 10.79 11.01
N ARG A 118 9.28 10.96 9.71
CA ARG A 118 8.26 11.42 8.76
C ARG A 118 7.25 10.34 8.38
N TRP A 119 7.59 9.06 8.41
CA TRP A 119 6.77 7.98 7.88
C TRP A 119 5.99 7.18 8.94
N TRP A 120 6.46 7.14 10.18
CA TRP A 120 5.89 6.30 11.25
C TRP A 120 4.37 6.42 11.40
N TRP A 121 3.88 7.62 11.71
CA TRP A 121 2.45 7.84 11.96
C TRP A 121 1.56 7.57 10.76
N LYS A 122 2.05 7.91 9.56
CA LYS A 122 1.36 7.70 8.30
C LYS A 122 1.21 6.21 7.99
N CYS A 123 2.24 5.44 8.32
CA CYS A 123 2.22 3.98 8.24
C CYS A 123 1.19 3.39 9.20
N LEU A 124 1.11 3.85 10.46
CA LEU A 124 0.09 3.39 11.40
C LEU A 124 -1.34 3.73 10.96
N ALA A 125 -1.53 4.84 10.27
CA ALA A 125 -2.82 5.23 9.70
C ALA A 125 -3.24 4.38 8.49
N MET A 126 -2.32 3.62 7.86
CA MET A 126 -2.63 2.74 6.72
C MET A 126 -3.61 1.62 7.06
N PHE A 127 -3.64 1.20 8.33
CA PHE A 127 -4.61 0.21 8.80
C PHE A 127 -6.05 0.73 8.78
N GLY A 128 -6.26 2.02 8.53
CA GLY A 128 -7.56 2.68 8.50
C GLY A 128 -7.94 3.30 9.85
N PRO A 129 -9.14 3.90 9.94
CA PRO A 129 -9.61 4.57 11.15
C PRO A 129 -9.78 3.58 12.32
N PRO A 130 -9.93 4.08 13.55
CA PRO A 130 -10.29 3.27 14.71
C PRO A 130 -11.51 2.38 14.42
N ASP A 131 -11.62 1.24 15.09
CA ASP A 131 -12.72 0.29 14.84
C ASP A 131 -14.10 0.92 15.07
N ALA A 132 -14.20 1.87 16.01
CA ALA A 132 -15.41 2.64 16.30
C ALA A 132 -15.84 3.55 15.13
N ASP A 133 -14.89 4.01 14.30
CA ASP A 133 -15.10 4.97 13.21
C ASP A 133 -14.96 4.30 11.82
N SER A 134 -15.13 2.98 11.77
CA SER A 134 -14.90 2.17 10.56
C SER A 134 -16.23 1.62 10.00
N PRO A 135 -16.94 2.39 9.14
CA PRO A 135 -18.32 2.08 8.73
C PRO A 135 -18.49 0.75 8.00
N HIS A 136 -17.43 0.24 7.37
CA HIS A 136 -17.44 -1.02 6.62
C HIS A 136 -17.02 -2.24 7.45
N SER A 137 -16.48 -2.05 8.67
CA SER A 137 -15.87 -3.15 9.43
C SER A 137 -16.88 -4.21 9.84
N ALA A 138 -18.04 -3.81 10.38
CA ALA A 138 -19.06 -4.76 10.84
C ALA A 138 -19.55 -5.68 9.70
N GLN A 139 -19.86 -5.10 8.54
CA GLN A 139 -20.30 -5.86 7.37
C GLN A 139 -19.16 -6.71 6.77
N GLY A 140 -17.98 -6.12 6.61
CA GLY A 140 -16.80 -6.81 6.07
C GLY A 140 -16.40 -8.02 6.91
N MET A 141 -16.48 -7.93 8.24
CA MET A 141 -16.22 -9.05 9.14
C MET A 141 -17.32 -10.11 9.09
N ARG A 142 -18.60 -9.70 9.10
CA ARG A 142 -19.74 -10.62 8.96
C ARG A 142 -19.67 -11.46 7.68
N TRP A 143 -19.24 -10.86 6.58
CA TRP A 143 -19.06 -11.55 5.30
C TRP A 143 -17.73 -12.28 5.18
N GLY A 144 -16.84 -12.18 6.16
CA GLY A 144 -15.52 -12.79 6.13
C GLY A 144 -14.56 -12.17 5.11
N ILE A 145 -14.85 -10.97 4.60
CA ILE A 145 -13.94 -10.19 3.75
C ILE A 145 -12.80 -9.66 4.61
N LYS A 146 -13.13 -9.00 5.72
CA LYS A 146 -12.18 -8.54 6.73
C LYS A 146 -12.09 -9.61 7.83
N ARG A 147 -10.87 -10.05 8.16
CA ARG A 147 -10.65 -11.15 9.12
C ARG A 147 -10.20 -10.68 10.50
N VAL A 148 -9.56 -9.52 10.55
CA VAL A 148 -8.93 -8.92 11.72
C VAL A 148 -9.26 -7.42 11.71
N SER A 149 -9.48 -6.82 12.88
CA SER A 149 -9.90 -5.41 12.97
C SER A 149 -8.77 -4.44 12.59
N ASN A 150 -9.09 -3.16 12.39
CA ASN A 150 -8.06 -2.16 12.03
C ASN A 150 -7.08 -1.99 13.20
N ASP A 151 -7.64 -1.84 14.40
CA ASP A 151 -6.84 -1.61 15.62
C ASP A 151 -6.03 -2.84 16.00
N GLU A 152 -6.57 -4.05 15.84
CA GLU A 152 -5.83 -5.29 16.13
C GLU A 152 -4.64 -5.47 15.17
N LEU A 153 -4.79 -5.17 13.88
CA LEU A 153 -3.68 -5.21 12.93
C LEU A 153 -2.63 -4.14 13.22
N ARG A 154 -3.07 -2.92 13.54
CA ARG A 154 -2.17 -1.84 13.92
C ARG A 154 -1.36 -2.17 15.16
N GLN A 155 -1.99 -2.72 16.21
CA GLN A 155 -1.31 -3.14 17.43
C GLN A 155 -0.24 -4.20 17.14
N LYS A 156 -0.60 -5.25 16.40
CA LYS A 156 0.35 -6.32 16.00
C LYS A 156 1.53 -5.76 15.21
N PHE A 157 1.28 -4.80 14.33
CA PHE A 157 2.33 -4.12 13.58
C PHE A 157 3.26 -3.33 14.50
N ILE A 158 2.72 -2.56 15.45
CA ILE A 158 3.54 -1.80 16.42
C ILE A 158 4.41 -2.76 17.22
N ASP A 159 3.83 -3.79 17.83
CA ASP A 159 4.59 -4.73 18.68
C ASP A 159 5.76 -5.39 17.94
N ALA A 160 5.54 -5.79 16.68
CA ALA A 160 6.59 -6.36 15.85
C ALA A 160 7.64 -5.32 15.42
N THR A 161 7.21 -4.10 15.10
CA THR A 161 8.07 -3.07 14.51
C THR A 161 8.95 -2.39 15.54
N VAL A 162 8.51 -2.26 16.80
CA VAL A 162 9.36 -1.72 17.87
C VAL A 162 10.63 -2.57 18.06
N VAL A 163 10.49 -3.90 18.00
CA VAL A 163 11.64 -4.82 18.07
C VAL A 163 12.58 -4.60 16.89
N GLN A 164 12.04 -4.42 15.68
CA GLN A 164 12.83 -4.15 14.47
C GLN A 164 13.55 -2.79 14.56
N ALA A 165 12.87 -1.74 15.03
CA ALA A 165 13.46 -0.41 15.22
C ALA A 165 14.65 -0.45 16.19
N LYS A 166 14.53 -1.22 17.29
CA LYS A 166 15.61 -1.43 18.25
C LYS A 166 16.83 -2.11 17.63
N VAL A 167 16.62 -3.13 16.77
CA VAL A 167 17.71 -3.80 16.05
C VAL A 167 18.35 -2.88 15.01
N LEU A 168 17.53 -2.09 14.31
CA LEU A 168 18.00 -1.12 13.32
C LEU A 168 18.79 0.03 13.96
N GLY A 169 18.54 0.33 15.24
CA GLY A 169 19.18 1.41 15.99
C GLY A 169 18.51 2.77 15.79
N VAL A 170 17.22 2.78 15.51
CA VAL A 170 16.41 4.01 15.33
C VAL A 170 15.40 4.16 16.46
N THR A 171 14.97 5.40 16.68
CA THR A 171 13.84 5.72 17.56
C THR A 171 12.56 5.88 16.73
N LEU A 172 11.42 5.60 17.34
CA LEU A 172 10.10 5.86 16.75
C LEU A 172 9.58 7.18 17.33
N PRO A 173 9.00 8.08 16.53
CA PRO A 173 8.63 9.44 16.95
C PRO A 173 7.31 9.47 17.74
N ASP A 174 7.25 8.69 18.82
CA ASP A 174 6.08 8.55 19.69
C ASP A 174 6.51 8.60 21.16
N PRO A 175 6.35 9.74 21.84
CA PRO A 175 6.68 9.89 23.26
C PRO A 175 5.85 8.99 24.20
N ASP A 176 4.67 8.56 23.77
CA ASP A 176 3.76 7.73 24.56
C ASP A 176 4.02 6.23 24.33
N LEU A 177 4.94 5.88 23.42
CA LEU A 177 5.29 4.51 23.09
C LEU A 177 6.00 3.81 24.25
N LYS A 178 5.30 2.88 24.92
CA LYS A 178 5.84 2.14 26.07
C LYS A 178 5.29 0.73 26.14
N TRP A 179 6.13 -0.20 26.58
CA TRP A 179 5.67 -1.57 26.84
C TRP A 179 4.71 -1.58 28.04
N ASN A 180 3.57 -2.21 27.86
CA ASN A 180 2.56 -2.40 28.91
C ASN A 180 2.50 -3.89 29.28
N GLU A 181 3.08 -4.24 30.43
CA GLU A 181 3.16 -5.62 30.92
C GLU A 181 1.78 -6.24 31.18
N GLU A 182 0.80 -5.44 31.62
CA GLU A 182 -0.56 -5.92 31.92
C GLU A 182 -1.31 -6.31 30.65
N ARG A 183 -1.11 -5.54 29.58
CA ARG A 183 -1.73 -5.79 28.27
C ARG A 183 -0.94 -6.77 27.41
N GLY A 184 0.36 -6.93 27.66
CA GLY A 184 1.27 -7.67 26.78
C GLY A 184 1.45 -7.01 25.41
N HIS A 185 1.35 -5.68 25.37
CA HIS A 185 1.36 -4.88 24.14
C HIS A 185 2.07 -3.54 24.38
N TYR A 186 2.54 -2.89 23.32
CA TYR A 186 2.96 -1.49 23.40
C TYR A 186 1.74 -0.55 23.44
N ASP A 187 1.66 0.32 24.45
CA ASP A 187 0.85 1.53 24.38
C ASP A 187 1.50 2.47 23.36
N TYR A 188 0.70 3.25 22.63
CA TYR A 188 1.17 4.19 21.61
C TYR A 188 0.29 5.45 21.62
N GLY A 189 0.86 6.56 21.14
CA GLY A 189 0.22 7.87 21.11
C GLY A 189 -0.92 8.00 20.10
N GLN A 190 -1.61 9.14 20.14
CA GLN A 190 -2.73 9.39 19.26
C GLN A 190 -2.28 9.69 17.82
N ILE A 191 -2.84 8.96 16.86
CA ILE A 191 -2.70 9.26 15.43
C ILE A 191 -3.46 10.55 15.11
N ASP A 192 -2.87 11.41 14.29
CA ASP A 192 -3.57 12.56 13.71
C ASP A 192 -4.59 12.08 12.66
N TRP A 193 -5.81 11.82 13.13
CA TRP A 193 -6.91 11.42 12.27
C TRP A 193 -7.40 12.54 11.35
N GLN A 194 -7.13 13.81 11.68
CA GLN A 194 -7.47 14.92 10.81
C GLN A 194 -6.55 14.95 9.59
N GLU A 195 -5.23 14.75 9.77
CA GLU A 195 -4.28 14.56 8.67
C GLU A 195 -4.68 13.37 7.79
N PHE A 196 -5.05 12.24 8.41
CA PHE A 196 -5.50 11.05 7.70
C PHE A 196 -6.71 11.33 6.81
N TRP A 197 -7.78 11.90 7.36
CA TRP A 197 -9.00 12.18 6.58
C TRP A 197 -8.77 13.24 5.52
N ASN A 198 -8.04 14.32 5.82
CA ASN A 198 -7.65 15.32 4.82
C ASN A 198 -6.92 14.68 3.63
N THR A 199 -6.00 13.75 3.91
CA THR A 199 -5.24 13.02 2.87
C THR A 199 -6.14 12.09 2.06
N VAL A 200 -7.05 11.36 2.72
CA VAL A 200 -8.02 10.47 2.06
C VAL A 200 -9.00 11.23 1.17
N GLU A 201 -9.31 12.48 1.52
CA GLU A 201 -10.21 13.38 0.77
C GLU A 201 -9.51 14.14 -0.38
N GLY A 202 -8.22 13.90 -0.61
CA GLY A 202 -7.49 14.51 -1.74
C GLY A 202 -6.69 15.77 -1.38
N ASN A 203 -6.61 16.13 -0.10
CA ASN A 203 -5.94 17.35 0.38
C ASN A 203 -4.57 17.10 1.03
N GLY A 204 -4.00 15.90 0.85
CA GLY A 204 -2.64 15.58 1.30
C GLY A 204 -1.56 16.10 0.34
N PRO A 205 -0.28 15.96 0.71
CA PRO A 205 0.82 16.71 0.09
C PRO A 205 1.06 16.37 -1.39
N CYS A 206 0.85 15.11 -1.80
CA CYS A 206 1.07 14.69 -3.18
C CYS A 206 -0.20 14.24 -3.92
N ASN A 207 -1.41 14.31 -3.33
CA ASN A 207 -2.63 13.76 -3.97
C ASN A 207 -2.84 14.25 -5.40
N LYS A 208 -2.75 15.57 -5.62
CA LYS A 208 -2.92 16.20 -6.94
C LYS A 208 -1.82 15.76 -7.92
N GLU A 209 -0.57 15.71 -7.45
CA GLU A 209 0.58 15.29 -8.25
C GLU A 209 0.46 13.81 -8.67
N ARG A 210 0.11 12.93 -7.73
CA ARG A 210 -0.04 11.49 -7.99
C ARG A 210 -1.14 11.21 -9.01
N LEU A 211 -2.31 11.85 -8.85
CA LEU A 211 -3.43 11.66 -9.76
C LEU A 211 -3.13 12.24 -11.15
N SER A 212 -2.63 13.48 -11.22
CA SER A 212 -2.28 14.14 -12.48
C SER A 212 -1.21 13.38 -13.26
N THR A 213 -0.23 12.77 -12.58
CA THR A 213 0.78 11.93 -13.23
C THR A 213 0.15 10.71 -13.91
N ARG A 214 -0.84 10.07 -13.27
CA ARG A 214 -1.54 8.90 -13.83
C ARG A 214 -2.46 9.29 -14.98
N VAL A 215 -3.24 10.36 -14.83
CA VAL A 215 -4.10 10.91 -15.88
C VAL A 215 -3.27 11.30 -17.09
N LYS A 216 -2.18 12.06 -16.89
CA LYS A 216 -1.28 12.45 -17.98
C LYS A 216 -0.69 11.25 -18.71
N ALA A 217 -0.18 10.25 -17.99
CA ALA A 217 0.34 9.04 -18.61
C ALA A 217 -0.73 8.27 -19.40
N HIS A 218 -1.98 8.28 -18.93
CA HIS A 218 -3.10 7.69 -19.64
C HIS A 218 -3.44 8.47 -20.91
N GLU A 219 -3.63 9.79 -20.82
CA GLU A 219 -3.98 10.66 -21.95
C GLU A 219 -2.88 10.69 -23.02
N ASP A 220 -1.63 10.93 -22.63
CA ASP A 220 -0.48 10.94 -23.55
C ASP A 220 -0.28 9.57 -24.21
N GLY A 221 -0.65 8.49 -23.52
CA GLY A 221 -0.57 7.12 -24.02
C GLY A 221 -1.72 6.69 -24.94
N GLN A 222 -2.72 7.56 -25.20
CA GLN A 222 -3.91 7.20 -25.98
C GLN A 222 -3.53 6.69 -27.38
N TRP A 223 -2.63 7.41 -28.07
CA TRP A 223 -2.22 7.03 -29.43
C TRP A 223 -1.58 5.64 -29.48
N VAL A 224 -0.89 5.20 -28.43
CA VAL A 224 -0.28 3.86 -28.36
C VAL A 224 -1.37 2.80 -28.25
N ARG A 225 -2.38 3.04 -27.41
CA ARG A 225 -3.53 2.13 -27.26
C ARG A 225 -4.32 2.02 -28.55
N ASP A 226 -4.58 3.15 -29.22
CA ASP A 226 -5.27 3.19 -30.51
C ASP A 226 -4.48 2.46 -31.60
N ALA A 227 -3.16 2.67 -31.65
CA ALA A 227 -2.28 1.98 -32.59
C ALA A 227 -2.30 0.46 -32.37
N ALA A 228 -2.27 0.00 -31.12
CA ALA A 228 -2.36 -1.42 -30.78
C ALA A 228 -3.71 -2.02 -31.21
N GLN A 229 -4.81 -1.34 -30.93
CA GLN A 229 -6.16 -1.75 -31.32
C GLN A 229 -6.30 -1.86 -32.84
N ALA A 230 -5.83 -0.85 -33.57
CA ALA A 230 -5.88 -0.81 -35.04
C ALA A 230 -5.01 -1.91 -35.66
N TYR A 231 -3.83 -2.17 -35.11
CA TYR A 231 -2.96 -3.26 -35.55
C TYR A 231 -3.63 -4.62 -35.34
N ALA A 232 -4.16 -4.89 -34.14
CA ALA A 232 -4.84 -6.14 -33.83
C ALA A 232 -6.06 -6.39 -34.73
N SER A 233 -6.85 -5.35 -35.03
CA SER A 233 -8.00 -5.44 -35.94
C SER A 233 -7.58 -5.85 -37.35
N LYS A 234 -6.51 -5.25 -37.89
CA LYS A 234 -5.95 -5.62 -39.21
C LYS A 234 -5.46 -7.07 -39.25
N GLN A 235 -4.83 -7.55 -38.17
CA GLN A 235 -4.38 -8.95 -38.09
C GLN A 235 -5.56 -9.92 -38.10
N LYS A 236 -6.62 -9.61 -37.34
CA LYS A 236 -7.86 -10.42 -37.30
C LYS A 236 -8.55 -10.50 -38.66
N GLU A 237 -8.62 -9.39 -39.39
CA GLU A 237 -9.20 -9.35 -40.75
C GLU A 237 -8.40 -10.19 -41.75
N ARG A 238 -7.06 -10.12 -41.71
CA ARG A 238 -6.19 -10.93 -42.58
C ARG A 238 -6.37 -12.42 -42.31
N ALA A 239 -6.32 -12.84 -41.05
CA ALA A 239 -6.53 -14.23 -40.66
C ALA A 239 -7.91 -14.75 -41.08
N SER A 240 -8.96 -13.91 -41.01
CA SER A 240 -10.31 -14.29 -41.44
C SER A 240 -10.42 -14.45 -42.95
N LYS A 241 -9.69 -13.65 -43.73
CA LYS A 241 -9.63 -13.76 -45.20
C LYS A 241 -8.82 -14.96 -45.67
N GLU A 242 -7.79 -15.36 -44.92
CA GLU A 242 -6.98 -16.56 -45.23
C GLU A 242 -7.72 -17.87 -44.89
N ALA A 243 -8.67 -17.82 -43.95
CA ALA A 243 -9.46 -18.98 -43.53
C ALA A 243 -10.74 -19.21 -44.37
N ALA A 244 -11.15 -18.23 -45.19
CA ALA A 244 -12.34 -18.28 -46.06
C ALA A 244 -11.97 -18.70 -47.49
#